data_AF-A0AAD5JLC6-F1
#
_entry.id   AF-A0AAD5JLC6-F1
#
_cell.length_a   1.000
_cell.length_b   1.000
_cell.length_c   1.000
_cell.angle_alpha   90.00
_cell.angle_beta   90.00
_cell.angle_gamma   90.00
#
_symmetry.space_group_name_H-M   'P 1'
#
loop_
_entity.id
_entity.type
_entity.pdbx_description
1 polymer ?
#
loop_
_entity_poly.entity_id
_entity_poly.type
_entity_poly.pdbx_seq_one_letter_code
_entity_poly.pdbx_strand_id
1 'polypeptide(L)'
;MQRARPWLIKQFSTKTNLVKTNLVTHYFSLLNSSPNPTILRHLHARLLRTSLYNNVILSSKLVLMYSKHHRLNPDSLSVFFHMPQRNIFSWNIILGEFSRSGFPDRSIELFILMRRDSDIRPDEFTLPLVLRACAGFGAVELGVLLHGLCVKMGLDMSLFVASALVSFYVACCRIFHAQVLFDEMPQKMQFCGLPCWLGMLNMENPC
;
A
#
# COMPACT_ATOMS: atom_id res chain seq x y z
N MET A 1 -44.37 28.56 12.38
CA MET A 1 -43.09 27.87 12.04
C MET A 1 -42.89 27.91 10.53
N GLN A 2 -42.03 28.81 10.02
CA GLN A 2 -41.74 28.90 8.58
C GLN A 2 -40.90 27.68 8.15
N ARG A 3 -41.45 26.84 7.25
CA ARG A 3 -40.68 25.79 6.56
C ARG A 3 -39.62 26.46 5.69
N ALA A 4 -38.34 26.20 5.97
CA ALA A 4 -37.24 26.66 5.13
C ALA A 4 -37.42 26.15 3.69
N ARG A 5 -37.24 27.03 2.70
CA ARG A 5 -37.48 26.67 1.29
C ARG A 5 -36.44 25.63 0.82
N PRO A 6 -36.83 24.52 0.18
CA PRO A 6 -35.92 23.44 -0.22
C PRO A 6 -34.69 23.86 -1.03
N TRP A 7 -34.80 24.92 -1.84
CA TRP A 7 -33.69 25.46 -2.64
C TRP A 7 -32.63 26.18 -1.79
N LEU A 8 -33.01 26.82 -0.67
CA LEU A 8 -32.07 27.44 0.26
C LEU A 8 -31.25 26.38 1.01
N ILE A 9 -31.88 25.26 1.39
CA ILE A 9 -31.18 24.12 2.01
C ILE A 9 -30.19 23.51 1.01
N LYS A 10 -30.59 23.34 -0.26
CA LYS A 10 -29.71 22.83 -1.32
C LYS A 10 -28.53 23.78 -1.58
N GLN A 11 -28.75 25.10 -1.65
CA GLN A 11 -27.70 26.11 -1.87
C GLN A 11 -26.74 26.24 -0.68
N PHE A 12 -27.25 26.11 0.54
CA PHE A 12 -26.41 26.11 1.75
C PHE A 12 -25.60 24.81 1.86
N SER A 13 -26.21 23.66 1.54
CA SER A 13 -25.53 22.37 1.45
C SER A 13 -24.43 22.37 0.37
N THR A 14 -24.67 22.95 -0.80
CA THR A 14 -23.63 23.06 -1.84
C THR A 14 -22.49 23.98 -1.43
N LYS A 15 -22.77 25.14 -0.80
CA LYS A 15 -21.73 26.07 -0.33
C LYS A 15 -20.87 25.47 0.79
N THR A 16 -21.48 24.78 1.76
CA THR A 16 -20.76 24.10 2.85
C THR A 16 -19.89 22.95 2.34
N ASN A 17 -20.40 22.15 1.39
CA ASN A 17 -19.63 21.11 0.72
C ASN A 17 -18.44 21.67 -0.07
N LEU A 18 -18.64 22.76 -0.82
CA LEU A 18 -17.56 23.40 -1.59
C LEU A 18 -16.44 23.91 -0.67
N VAL A 19 -16.78 24.57 0.44
CA VAL A 19 -15.80 25.03 1.44
C VAL A 19 -15.03 23.85 2.05
N LYS A 20 -15.72 22.76 2.40
CA LYS A 20 -15.08 21.56 2.95
C LYS A 20 -14.12 20.92 1.93
N THR A 21 -14.50 20.83 0.66
CA THR A 21 -13.65 20.31 -0.41
C THR A 21 -12.42 21.19 -0.64
N ASN A 22 -12.58 22.52 -0.64
CA ASN A 22 -11.47 23.46 -0.78
C ASN A 22 -10.46 23.39 0.38
N LEU A 23 -10.94 23.13 1.59
CA LEU A 23 -10.06 22.91 2.73
C LEU A 23 -9.30 21.60 2.59
N VAL A 24 -9.95 20.51 2.16
CA VAL A 24 -9.27 19.22 1.94
C VAL A 24 -8.17 19.37 0.89
N THR A 25 -8.43 20.03 -0.23
CA THR A 25 -7.41 20.23 -1.27
C THR A 25 -6.27 21.13 -0.78
N HIS A 26 -6.56 22.18 -0.01
CA HIS A 26 -5.54 23.03 0.60
C HIS A 26 -4.64 22.29 1.61
N TYR A 27 -5.22 21.49 2.52
CA TYR A 27 -4.40 20.70 3.45
C TYR A 27 -3.61 19.60 2.72
N PHE A 28 -4.19 19.01 1.68
CA PHE A 28 -3.49 18.02 0.86
C PHE A 28 -2.25 18.63 0.18
N SER A 29 -2.36 19.84 -0.37
CA SER A 29 -1.21 20.53 -0.97
C SER A 29 -0.15 20.90 0.08
N LEU A 30 -0.56 21.40 1.24
CA LEU A 30 0.36 21.70 2.35
C LEU A 30 1.13 20.47 2.85
N LEU A 31 0.45 19.32 2.94
CA LEU A 31 1.09 18.07 3.31
C LEU A 31 2.14 17.65 2.26
N ASN A 32 1.83 17.79 0.97
CA ASN A 32 2.78 17.51 -0.11
C ASN A 32 4.04 18.39 -0.04
N SER A 33 3.88 19.66 0.28
CA SER A 33 4.96 20.63 0.32
C SER A 33 5.71 20.66 1.65
N SER A 34 5.42 19.74 2.59
CA SER A 34 6.04 19.74 3.93
C SER A 34 7.27 18.80 3.97
N PRO A 35 8.51 19.33 4.01
CA PRO A 35 9.72 18.50 4.01
C PRO A 35 10.20 18.15 5.43
N ASN A 36 9.63 18.73 6.48
CA ASN A 36 10.14 18.61 7.86
C ASN A 36 9.12 17.93 8.80
N PRO A 37 9.53 16.93 9.60
CA PRO A 37 8.66 16.25 10.55
C PRO A 37 8.03 17.20 11.59
N THR A 38 8.70 18.28 11.96
CA THR A 38 8.15 19.29 12.89
C THR A 38 6.93 19.99 12.29
N ILE A 39 6.99 20.40 11.02
CA ILE A 39 5.86 21.03 10.33
C ILE A 39 4.72 20.01 10.21
N LEU A 40 5.05 18.75 9.90
CA LEU A 40 4.08 17.69 9.79
C LEU A 40 3.32 17.45 11.10
N ARG A 41 3.99 17.54 12.26
CA ARG A 41 3.34 17.47 13.58
C ARG A 41 2.39 18.65 13.83
N HIS A 42 2.75 19.86 13.43
CA HIS A 42 1.85 21.01 13.54
C HIS A 42 0.62 20.86 12.64
N LEU A 43 0.80 20.37 11.40
CA LEU A 43 -0.30 20.08 10.48
C LEU A 43 -1.19 18.95 11.01
N HIS A 44 -0.58 17.89 11.57
CA HIS A 44 -1.31 16.78 12.19
C HIS A 44 -2.15 17.28 13.39
N ALA A 45 -1.57 18.06 14.30
CA ALA A 45 -2.32 18.64 15.43
C ALA A 45 -3.47 19.53 14.97
N ARG A 46 -3.27 20.31 13.90
CA ARG A 46 -4.33 21.14 13.30
C ARG A 46 -5.42 20.30 12.62
N LEU A 47 -5.03 19.19 11.99
CA LEU A 47 -5.98 18.23 11.42
C LEU A 47 -6.79 17.54 12.52
N LEU A 48 -6.21 17.18 13.66
CA LEU A 48 -6.95 16.59 14.79
C LEU A 48 -7.94 17.57 15.42
N ARG A 49 -7.59 18.85 15.52
CA ARG A 49 -8.49 19.90 16.02
C ARG A 49 -9.62 20.25 15.06
N THR A 50 -9.43 20.01 13.77
CA THR A 50 -10.46 20.22 12.76
C THR A 50 -11.18 18.89 12.52
N SER A 51 -12.48 18.88 12.22
CA SER A 51 -13.17 17.63 11.88
C SER A 51 -12.69 17.00 10.55
N LEU A 52 -11.58 17.49 9.99
CA LEU A 52 -10.94 17.06 8.76
C LEU A 52 -10.05 15.82 8.94
N TYR A 53 -9.60 15.49 10.16
CA TYR A 53 -8.84 14.24 10.39
C TYR A 53 -9.64 12.99 10.00
N ASN A 54 -10.97 13.04 10.14
CA ASN A 54 -11.88 11.96 9.73
C ASN A 54 -11.91 11.75 8.20
N ASN A 55 -11.33 12.66 7.42
CA ASN A 55 -11.20 12.47 5.99
C ASN A 55 -10.07 11.46 5.70
N VAL A 56 -10.44 10.30 5.15
CA VAL A 56 -9.50 9.20 4.84
C VAL A 56 -8.38 9.64 3.88
N ILE A 57 -8.63 10.58 2.97
CA ILE A 57 -7.59 11.05 2.02
C ILE A 57 -6.51 11.82 2.77
N LEU A 58 -6.89 12.71 3.68
CA LEU A 58 -5.94 13.52 4.46
C LEU A 58 -5.18 12.68 5.48
N SER A 59 -5.85 11.77 6.18
CA SER A 59 -5.21 10.88 7.14
C SER A 59 -4.30 9.86 6.46
N SER A 60 -4.71 9.22 5.34
CA SER A 60 -3.79 8.38 4.55
C SER A 60 -2.60 9.19 4.01
N LYS A 61 -2.80 10.46 3.66
CA LYS A 61 -1.71 11.34 3.24
C LYS A 61 -0.74 11.66 4.38
N LEU A 62 -1.25 11.88 5.60
CA LEU A 62 -0.41 12.06 6.79
C LEU A 62 0.47 10.83 7.03
N VAL A 63 -0.09 9.61 6.97
CA VAL A 63 0.67 8.35 7.08
C VAL A 63 1.80 8.31 6.04
N LEU A 64 1.50 8.66 4.77
CA LEU A 64 2.51 8.72 3.72
C LEU A 64 3.63 9.73 4.03
N MET A 65 3.28 10.90 4.54
CA MET A 65 4.29 11.93 4.82
C MET A 65 5.18 11.53 5.99
N TYR A 66 4.63 10.93 7.05
CA TYR A 66 5.44 10.43 8.16
C TYR A 66 6.37 9.28 7.76
N SER A 67 5.89 8.34 6.93
CA SER A 67 6.69 7.21 6.43
C SER A 67 7.86 7.62 5.53
N LYS A 68 7.80 8.79 4.89
CA LYS A 68 8.90 9.32 4.07
C LYS A 68 10.12 9.79 4.88
N HIS A 69 9.94 10.18 6.14
CA HIS A 69 11.05 10.73 6.93
C HIS A 69 11.95 9.64 7.51
N HIS A 70 11.35 8.54 7.98
CA HIS A 70 12.08 7.39 8.51
C HIS A 70 11.29 6.11 8.19
N ARG A 71 12.01 5.03 7.86
CA ARG A 71 11.38 3.70 7.73
C ARG A 71 10.80 3.31 9.09
N LEU A 72 9.54 2.87 9.11
CA LEU A 72 8.83 2.51 10.34
C LEU A 72 8.74 3.67 11.33
N ASN A 73 8.38 4.86 10.84
CA ASN A 73 8.18 6.01 11.71
C ASN A 73 7.04 5.73 12.72
N PRO A 74 7.28 5.85 14.05
CA PRO A 74 6.23 5.66 15.05
C PRO A 74 5.02 6.57 14.84
N ASP A 75 5.23 7.80 14.35
CA ASP A 75 4.16 8.73 14.05
C ASP A 75 3.28 8.23 12.88
N SER A 76 3.86 7.53 11.89
CA SER A 76 3.13 6.90 10.75
C SER A 76 2.18 5.82 11.26
N LEU A 77 2.71 4.90 12.07
CA LEU A 77 1.95 3.81 12.68
C LEU A 77 0.85 4.34 13.61
N SER A 78 1.20 5.32 14.44
CA SER A 78 0.25 5.96 15.36
C SER A 78 -0.93 6.56 14.59
N VAL A 79 -0.68 7.34 13.53
CA VAL A 79 -1.76 7.87 12.69
C VAL A 79 -2.59 6.73 12.10
N PHE A 80 -1.95 5.72 11.52
CA PHE A 80 -2.65 4.60 10.89
C PHE A 80 -3.57 3.84 11.85
N PHE A 81 -3.11 3.53 13.07
CA PHE A 81 -3.91 2.80 14.05
C PHE A 81 -5.05 3.64 14.67
N HIS A 82 -4.94 4.96 14.65
CA HIS A 82 -6.00 5.88 15.12
C HIS A 82 -6.94 6.38 14.01
N MET A 83 -6.71 6.00 12.75
CA MET A 83 -7.62 6.33 11.65
C MET A 83 -9.00 5.70 11.86
N PRO A 84 -10.10 6.48 11.79
CA PRO A 84 -11.46 5.95 11.96
C PRO A 84 -11.89 5.09 10.76
N GLN A 85 -11.39 5.41 9.58
CA GLN A 85 -11.58 4.64 8.35
C GLN A 85 -10.24 4.56 7.62
N ARG A 86 -9.92 3.39 7.10
CA ARG A 86 -8.73 3.13 6.29
C ARG A 86 -9.15 2.88 4.86
N ASN A 87 -8.28 3.21 3.91
CA ASN A 87 -8.44 2.82 2.51
C ASN A 87 -7.27 1.93 2.07
N ILE A 88 -7.39 1.35 0.88
CA ILE A 88 -6.35 0.49 0.28
C ILE A 88 -4.98 1.20 0.26
N PHE A 89 -4.97 2.50 -0.01
CA PHE A 89 -3.75 3.30 -0.02
C PHE A 89 -3.05 3.35 1.34
N SER A 90 -3.78 3.61 2.44
CA SER A 90 -3.19 3.59 3.80
C SER A 90 -2.66 2.22 4.20
N TRP A 91 -3.35 1.14 3.82
CA TRP A 91 -2.87 -0.22 4.05
C TRP A 91 -1.57 -0.48 3.30
N ASN A 92 -1.52 -0.14 2.00
CA ASN A 92 -0.34 -0.33 1.16
C ASN A 92 0.88 0.44 1.68
N ILE A 93 0.69 1.61 2.29
CA ILE A 93 1.80 2.34 2.91
C ILE A 93 2.41 1.51 4.03
N ILE A 94 1.63 1.12 5.04
CA ILE A 94 2.16 0.42 6.21
C ILE A 94 2.65 -0.99 5.86
N LEU A 95 1.92 -1.73 5.01
CA LEU A 95 2.38 -3.02 4.48
C LEU A 95 3.72 -2.87 3.75
N GLY A 96 3.86 -1.81 2.96
CA GLY A 96 5.07 -1.47 2.21
C GLY A 96 6.24 -1.03 3.08
N GLU A 97 5.97 -0.42 4.24
CA GLU A 97 6.99 -0.08 5.25
C GLU A 97 7.54 -1.36 5.89
N PHE A 98 6.67 -2.22 6.43
CA PHE A 98 7.10 -3.46 7.08
C PHE A 98 7.79 -4.43 6.13
N SER A 99 7.26 -4.62 4.91
CA SER A 99 7.85 -5.53 3.91
C SER A 99 9.24 -5.11 3.39
N ARG A 100 9.67 -3.86 3.61
CA ARG A 100 11.04 -3.38 3.28
C ARG A 100 11.94 -3.20 4.51
N SER A 101 11.39 -3.48 5.69
CA SER A 101 12.08 -3.33 6.96
C SER A 101 12.71 -4.66 7.40
N GLY A 102 13.30 -4.69 8.59
CA GLY A 102 13.76 -5.93 9.23
C GLY A 102 12.63 -6.78 9.84
N PHE A 103 11.36 -6.42 9.64
CA PHE A 103 10.20 -7.08 10.23
C PHE A 103 9.15 -7.49 9.16
N PRO A 104 9.50 -8.37 8.20
CA PRO A 104 8.58 -8.80 7.15
C PRO A 104 7.39 -9.62 7.69
N ASP A 105 7.57 -10.35 8.79
CA ASP A 105 6.52 -11.04 9.55
C ASP A 105 5.36 -10.11 9.92
N ARG A 106 5.66 -8.90 10.38
CA ARG A 106 4.63 -7.89 10.72
C ARG A 106 3.83 -7.42 9.52
N SER A 107 4.42 -7.40 8.33
CA SER A 107 3.69 -7.11 7.08
C SER A 107 2.65 -8.20 6.79
N ILE A 108 3.02 -9.46 7.02
CA ILE A 108 2.13 -10.61 6.88
C ILE A 108 0.98 -10.54 7.89
N GLU A 109 1.29 -10.31 9.17
CA GLU A 109 0.28 -10.15 10.22
C GLU A 109 -0.71 -9.02 9.89
N LEU A 110 -0.22 -7.88 9.40
CA LEU A 110 -1.06 -6.76 8.99
C LEU A 110 -1.92 -7.07 7.78
N PHE A 111 -1.43 -7.87 6.83
CA PHE A 111 -2.24 -8.31 5.71
C PHE A 111 -3.37 -9.24 6.18
N ILE A 112 -3.08 -10.15 7.10
CA ILE A 112 -4.10 -11.01 7.71
C ILE A 112 -5.13 -10.15 8.46
N LEU A 113 -4.68 -9.15 9.21
CA LEU A 113 -5.54 -8.19 9.89
C LEU A 113 -6.45 -7.42 8.89
N MET A 114 -5.88 -6.91 7.80
CA MET A 114 -6.63 -6.24 6.73
C MET A 114 -7.73 -7.14 6.17
N ARG A 115 -7.42 -8.42 5.93
CA ARG A 115 -8.36 -9.41 5.38
C ARG A 115 -9.45 -9.84 6.36
N ARG A 116 -9.16 -9.83 7.66
CA ARG A 116 -10.08 -10.28 8.72
C ARG A 116 -10.99 -9.14 9.20
N ASP A 117 -10.42 -7.96 9.40
CA ASP A 117 -11.07 -6.87 10.15
C ASP A 117 -11.50 -5.71 9.24
N SER A 118 -11.35 -5.83 7.92
CA SER A 118 -11.81 -4.81 6.97
C SER A 118 -12.44 -5.40 5.71
N ASP A 119 -13.39 -4.68 5.11
CA ASP A 119 -14.02 -5.04 3.84
C ASP A 119 -13.17 -4.67 2.61
N ILE A 120 -11.93 -4.20 2.83
CA ILE A 120 -11.06 -3.69 1.78
C ILE A 120 -10.38 -4.86 1.09
N ARG A 121 -10.62 -5.00 -0.21
CA ARG A 121 -9.96 -6.03 -1.03
C ARG A 121 -8.53 -5.60 -1.38
N PRO A 122 -7.55 -6.51 -1.27
CA PRO A 122 -6.22 -6.30 -1.83
C PRO A 122 -6.29 -5.97 -3.33
N ASP A 123 -5.42 -5.09 -3.79
CA ASP A 123 -5.27 -4.75 -5.20
C ASP A 123 -3.94 -5.26 -5.77
N GLU A 124 -3.69 -4.96 -7.04
CA GLU A 124 -2.46 -5.30 -7.76
C GLU A 124 -1.18 -4.66 -7.14
N PHE A 125 -1.34 -3.66 -6.28
CA PHE A 125 -0.25 -3.03 -5.54
C PHE A 125 -0.07 -3.61 -4.13
N THR A 126 -1.11 -4.22 -3.57
CA THR A 126 -1.08 -4.84 -2.23
C THR A 126 -0.34 -6.16 -2.25
N LEU A 127 -0.71 -7.05 -3.18
CA LEU A 127 -0.19 -8.42 -3.26
C LEU A 127 1.34 -8.47 -3.41
N PRO A 128 1.99 -7.62 -4.23
CA PRO A 128 3.45 -7.56 -4.29
C PRO A 128 4.14 -7.27 -2.95
N LEU A 129 3.54 -6.44 -2.10
CA LEU A 129 4.13 -6.08 -0.81
C LEU A 129 4.18 -7.29 0.13
N VAL A 130 3.11 -8.08 0.12
CA VAL A 130 2.96 -9.25 0.98
C VAL A 130 3.77 -10.43 0.43
N LEU A 131 3.83 -10.61 -0.89
CA LEU A 131 4.71 -11.60 -1.53
C LEU A 131 6.17 -11.33 -1.20
N ARG A 132 6.60 -10.06 -1.27
CA ARG A 132 7.95 -9.67 -0.84
C ARG A 132 8.19 -9.99 0.64
N ALA A 133 7.21 -9.72 1.51
CA ALA A 133 7.31 -10.07 2.92
C ALA A 133 7.43 -11.58 3.13
N CYS A 134 6.66 -12.39 2.40
CA CYS A 134 6.75 -13.85 2.44
C CYS A 134 8.14 -14.35 2.01
N ALA A 135 8.70 -13.79 0.93
CA ALA A 135 10.06 -14.07 0.51
C ALA A 135 11.10 -13.69 1.58
N GLY A 136 10.99 -12.49 2.15
CA GLY A 136 11.92 -11.99 3.17
C GLY A 136 11.85 -12.75 4.50
N PHE A 137 10.68 -13.26 4.87
CA PHE A 137 10.49 -14.07 6.07
C PHE A 137 10.74 -15.58 5.85
N GLY A 138 10.76 -16.04 4.58
CA GLY A 138 10.83 -17.45 4.24
C GLY A 138 9.50 -18.21 4.39
N ALA A 139 8.35 -17.52 4.42
CA ALA A 139 7.02 -18.13 4.47
C ALA A 139 6.57 -18.62 3.10
N VAL A 140 7.21 -19.68 2.61
CA VAL A 140 6.96 -20.24 1.27
C VAL A 140 5.52 -20.70 1.11
N GLU A 141 4.99 -21.42 2.11
CA GLU A 141 3.62 -21.96 2.07
C GLU A 141 2.58 -20.84 1.94
N LEU A 142 2.74 -19.76 2.71
CA LEU A 142 1.86 -18.60 2.62
C LEU A 142 1.98 -17.91 1.27
N GLY A 143 3.18 -17.77 0.71
CA GLY A 143 3.35 -17.18 -0.60
C GLY A 143 2.71 -18.01 -1.72
N VAL A 144 2.69 -19.34 -1.62
CA VAL A 144 1.93 -20.21 -2.54
C VAL A 144 0.42 -20.01 -2.39
N LEU A 145 -0.09 -19.84 -1.15
CA LEU A 145 -1.50 -19.49 -0.94
C LEU A 145 -1.84 -18.12 -1.53
N LEU A 146 -0.92 -17.14 -1.42
CA LEU A 146 -1.07 -15.82 -2.03
C LEU A 146 -1.08 -15.91 -3.56
N HIS A 147 -0.27 -16.77 -4.16
CA HIS A 147 -0.33 -17.01 -5.60
C HIS A 147 -1.73 -17.52 -6.01
N GLY A 148 -2.28 -18.52 -5.30
CA GLY A 148 -3.66 -18.96 -5.54
C GLY A 148 -4.69 -17.84 -5.38
N LEU A 149 -4.48 -16.93 -4.42
CA LEU A 149 -5.31 -15.74 -4.26
C LEU A 149 -5.19 -14.78 -5.45
N CYS A 150 -3.99 -14.54 -5.99
CA CYS A 150 -3.77 -13.71 -7.18
C CYS A 150 -4.60 -14.23 -8.36
N VAL A 151 -4.52 -15.53 -8.63
CA VAL A 151 -5.27 -16.20 -9.71
C VAL A 151 -6.78 -16.09 -9.47
N LYS A 152 -7.24 -16.36 -8.25
CA LYS A 152 -8.66 -16.25 -7.90
C LYS A 152 -9.22 -14.83 -8.06
N MET A 153 -8.37 -13.82 -7.91
CA MET A 153 -8.73 -12.42 -8.08
C MET A 153 -8.56 -11.93 -9.53
N GLY A 154 -8.03 -12.77 -10.44
CA GLY A 154 -7.71 -12.40 -11.82
C GLY A 154 -6.60 -11.33 -11.91
N LEU A 155 -5.72 -11.27 -10.91
CA LEU A 155 -4.63 -10.30 -10.82
C LEU A 155 -3.27 -10.90 -11.16
N ASP A 156 -3.19 -12.22 -11.34
CA ASP A 156 -1.99 -12.97 -11.72
C ASP A 156 -1.36 -12.47 -13.03
N MET A 157 -2.16 -11.95 -13.96
CA MET A 157 -1.68 -11.35 -15.22
C MET A 157 -1.32 -9.86 -15.13
N SER A 158 -1.55 -9.20 -13.99
CA SER A 158 -1.04 -7.83 -13.78
C SER A 158 0.48 -7.87 -13.74
N LEU A 159 1.12 -6.99 -14.50
CA LEU A 159 2.59 -6.92 -14.57
C LEU A 159 3.24 -6.79 -13.19
N PHE A 160 2.62 -6.02 -12.29
CA PHE A 160 3.11 -5.82 -10.93
C PHE A 160 3.07 -7.11 -10.10
N VAL A 161 1.97 -7.85 -10.21
CA VAL A 161 1.75 -9.10 -9.45
C VAL A 161 2.57 -10.23 -10.04
N ALA A 162 2.56 -10.42 -11.35
CA ALA A 162 3.36 -11.43 -12.04
C ALA A 162 4.85 -11.27 -11.74
N SER A 163 5.39 -10.05 -11.82
CA SER A 163 6.78 -9.75 -11.47
C SER A 163 7.11 -10.08 -10.01
N ALA A 164 6.19 -9.78 -9.09
CA ALA A 164 6.35 -10.10 -7.67
C ALA A 164 6.31 -11.61 -7.40
N LEU A 165 5.44 -12.35 -8.10
CA LEU A 165 5.36 -13.82 -8.00
C LEU A 165 6.65 -14.48 -8.49
N VAL A 166 7.17 -14.06 -9.65
CA VAL A 166 8.48 -14.52 -10.16
C VAL A 166 9.58 -14.25 -9.13
N SER A 167 9.65 -13.02 -8.62
CA SER A 167 10.65 -12.63 -7.61
C SER A 167 10.53 -13.45 -6.32
N PHE A 168 9.30 -13.73 -5.88
CA PHE A 168 9.02 -14.56 -4.71
C PHE A 168 9.52 -16.00 -4.91
N TYR A 169 9.18 -16.64 -6.03
CA TYR A 169 9.61 -18.02 -6.30
C TYR A 169 11.13 -18.12 -6.47
N VAL A 170 11.77 -17.13 -7.11
CA VAL A 170 13.25 -17.06 -7.18
C VAL A 170 13.85 -16.96 -5.79
N ALA A 171 13.36 -16.04 -4.96
CA ALA A 171 13.85 -15.85 -3.59
C ALA A 171 13.66 -17.10 -2.70
N CYS A 172 12.66 -17.93 -3.01
CA CYS A 172 12.40 -19.20 -2.32
C CYS A 172 13.08 -20.41 -2.99
N CYS A 173 14.01 -20.19 -3.93
CA CYS A 173 14.72 -21.24 -4.69
C CYS A 173 13.80 -22.21 -5.47
N ARG A 174 12.60 -21.76 -5.85
CA ARG A 174 11.60 -22.51 -6.63
C ARG A 174 11.66 -22.14 -8.11
N ILE A 175 12.82 -22.38 -8.71
CA ILE A 175 13.18 -21.88 -10.04
C ILE A 175 12.21 -22.32 -11.14
N PHE A 176 11.80 -23.58 -11.14
CA PHE A 176 10.86 -24.11 -12.14
C PHE A 176 9.54 -23.31 -12.16
N HIS A 177 8.98 -23.00 -10.99
CA HIS A 177 7.75 -22.20 -10.90
C HIS A 177 7.97 -20.76 -11.36
N ALA A 178 9.14 -20.18 -11.07
CA ALA A 178 9.49 -18.85 -11.53
C ALA A 178 9.62 -18.77 -13.07
N GLN A 179 10.19 -19.81 -13.69
CA GLN A 179 10.33 -19.91 -15.15
C GLN A 179 8.97 -19.99 -15.84
N VAL A 180 8.09 -20.88 -15.38
CA VAL A 180 6.72 -21.01 -15.93
C VAL A 180 5.99 -19.68 -15.89
N LEU A 181 5.98 -19.00 -14.73
CA LEU A 181 5.33 -17.70 -14.61
C LEU A 181 5.96 -16.64 -15.51
N PHE A 182 7.29 -16.62 -15.63
CA PHE A 182 7.99 -15.65 -16.48
C PHE A 182 7.66 -15.86 -17.97
N ASP A 183 7.47 -17.10 -18.41
CA ASP A 183 7.11 -17.41 -19.79
C ASP A 183 5.67 -17.07 -20.13
N GLU A 184 4.77 -17.13 -19.14
CA GLU A 184 3.36 -16.73 -19.27
C GLU A 184 3.16 -15.20 -19.27
N MET A 185 4.16 -14.40 -18.90
CA MET A 185 4.04 -12.93 -18.83
C MET A 185 3.84 -12.29 -20.23
N PRO A 186 2.77 -11.48 -20.42
CA PRO A 186 2.46 -10.88 -21.73
C PRO A 186 3.45 -9.79 -22.16
N GLN A 187 4.21 -9.22 -21.21
CA GLN A 187 5.32 -8.32 -21.47
C GLN A 187 6.54 -8.75 -20.65
N LYS A 188 7.52 -9.37 -21.33
CA LYS A 188 8.84 -9.67 -20.76
C LYS A 188 9.69 -8.39 -20.70
N MET A 189 9.23 -7.31 -20.05
CA MET A 189 10.03 -6.09 -19.93
C MET A 189 11.11 -6.22 -18.86
N GLN A 190 12.33 -6.43 -19.35
CA GLN A 190 13.61 -5.83 -18.93
C GLN A 190 13.70 -5.24 -17.50
N PHE A 191 14.67 -5.79 -16.74
CA PHE A 191 15.23 -5.29 -15.47
C PHE A 191 14.44 -5.51 -14.17
N CYS A 192 14.61 -6.71 -13.61
CA CYS A 192 14.94 -6.91 -12.18
C CYS A 192 15.58 -8.29 -11.94
N GLY A 193 15.42 -9.22 -12.90
CA GLY A 193 16.01 -10.56 -12.82
C GLY A 193 17.37 -10.73 -13.49
N LEU A 194 17.86 -9.83 -14.35
CA LEU A 194 19.06 -10.07 -15.18
C LEU A 194 20.32 -10.51 -14.38
N PRO A 195 20.66 -9.95 -13.20
CA PRO A 195 21.78 -10.46 -12.41
C PRO A 195 21.54 -11.87 -11.86
N CYS A 196 20.29 -12.20 -11.52
CA CYS A 196 19.90 -13.52 -11.01
C CYS A 196 19.80 -14.56 -12.15
N TRP A 197 19.23 -14.17 -13.28
CA TRP A 197 19.10 -14.97 -14.51
C TRP A 197 20.45 -15.22 -15.19
N LEU A 198 21.35 -14.22 -15.25
CA LEU A 198 22.73 -14.41 -15.72
C LEU A 198 23.53 -15.29 -14.73
N GLY A 199 23.29 -15.15 -13.43
CA GLY A 199 23.84 -16.07 -12.42
C GLY A 199 23.35 -17.51 -12.58
N MET A 200 22.11 -17.70 -13.08
CA MET A 200 21.53 -19.02 -13.35
C MET A 200 22.03 -19.65 -14.67
N LEU A 201 22.20 -18.87 -15.76
CA LEU A 201 22.83 -19.36 -16.99
C LEU A 201 24.28 -19.80 -16.77
N ASN A 202 24.99 -19.17 -15.82
CA ASN A 202 26.35 -19.55 -15.45
C ASN A 202 26.43 -20.75 -14.48
N MET A 203 25.32 -21.24 -13.94
CA MET A 203 25.27 -22.48 -13.12
C MET A 203 24.99 -23.74 -13.96
N GLU A 204 24.53 -23.59 -15.21
CA GLU A 204 24.30 -24.71 -16.13
C GLU A 204 25.57 -25.11 -16.93
N ASN A 205 26.68 -24.39 -16.78
CA ASN A 205 28.00 -24.78 -17.31
C ASN A 205 29.09 -24.57 -16.25
N PRO A 206 29.25 -25.47 -15.27
CA PRO A 206 30.55 -25.62 -14.63
C PRO A 206 31.49 -26.22 -15.68
N CYS A 207 32.67 -25.61 -15.87
CA CYS A 207 33.78 -26.30 -16.52
C CYS A 207 34.01 -27.70 -15.93
#